data_AF-A0A653BW51-F1
#
_entry.id   AF-A0A653BW51-F1
#
_cell.length_a   1.000
_cell.length_b   1.000
_cell.length_c   1.000
_cell.angle_alpha   90.00
_cell.angle_beta   90.00
_cell.angle_gamma   90.00
#
_symmetry.space_group_name_H-M   'P 1'
#
loop_
_entity.id
_entity.type
_entity.pdbx_description
1 polymer ?
#
loop_
_entity_poly.entity_id
_entity_poly.type
_entity_poly.pdbx_seq_one_letter_code
_entity_poly.pdbx_strand_id
1 'polypeptide(L)' 'VVQSFVYLGSLIDNSGSCENEIRQRIQQARVAMTKLTKVWRDHNITKPTKMSLVQSPLFSIFLYASETWTAKKADQA' A
#
# COMPACT_ATOMS: atom_id res chain seq x y z
N VAL A 1 4.18 20.88 18.88
CA VAL A 1 4.21 20.51 17.46
C VAL A 1 4.01 19.00 17.37
N VAL A 2 3.04 18.52 16.61
CA VAL A 2 2.84 17.08 16.39
C VAL A 2 3.79 16.62 15.29
N GLN A 3 4.50 15.52 15.53
CA GLN A 3 5.54 15.04 14.63
C GLN A 3 4.96 14.27 13.45
N SER A 4 4.03 13.34 13.72
CA SER A 4 3.22 12.68 12.69
C SER A 4 1.82 12.40 13.22
N PHE A 5 0.83 12.36 12.33
CA PHE A 5 -0.55 12.03 12.67
C PHE A 5 -1.24 11.28 11.53
N VAL A 6 -2.28 10.52 11.86
CA VAL A 6 -3.08 9.80 10.87
C VAL A 6 -4.31 10.62 10.51
N TYR A 7 -4.46 10.94 9.23
CA TYR A 7 -5.63 11.64 8.69
C TYR A 7 -6.25 10.80 7.57
N LEU A 8 -7.53 10.44 7.72
CA LEU A 8 -8.26 9.58 6.77
C LEU A 8 -7.52 8.27 6.43
N GLY A 9 -6.71 7.76 7.36
CA GLY A 9 -5.91 6.54 7.17
C GLY A 9 -4.60 6.76 6.39
N SER A 10 -4.25 7.99 6.01
CA SER A 10 -2.93 8.39 5.52
C SER A 10 -2.08 8.92 6.68
N LEU A 11 -0.79 8.59 6.70
CA LEU A 11 0.15 9.08 7.70
C LEU A 11 0.81 10.35 7.19
N ILE A 12 0.49 11.47 7.84
CA ILE A 12 1.06 12.77 7.53
C ILE A 12 2.20 13.03 8.51
N ASP A 13 3.39 13.22 7.96
CA ASP A 13 4.61 13.55 8.71
C ASP A 13 4.96 15.02 8.55
N ASN A 14 5.46 15.66 9.60
CA ASN A 14 5.85 17.07 9.57
C ASN A 14 7.12 17.33 8.72
N SER A 15 7.83 16.26 8.36
CA SER A 15 9.04 16.28 7.53
C SER A 15 8.77 16.53 6.05
N GLY A 16 7.49 16.47 5.62
CA GLY A 16 7.12 16.54 4.20
C GLY A 16 7.54 15.32 3.39
N SER A 17 7.99 14.25 4.05
CA SER A 17 8.39 12.99 3.40
C SER A 17 7.23 12.00 3.35
N CYS A 18 7.02 11.39 2.18
CA CYS A 18 6.05 10.30 2.00
C CYS A 18 6.62 8.91 2.38
N GLU A 19 7.90 8.80 2.76
CA GLU A 19 8.55 7.51 3.02
C GLU A 19 7.87 6.68 4.12
N ASN A 20 7.48 7.34 5.21
CA ASN A 20 6.82 6.67 6.33
C ASN A 20 5.42 6.19 5.94
N GLU A 21 4.69 6.96 5.13
CA GLU A 21 3.40 6.55 4.60
C GLU A 21 3.53 5.37 3.63
N ILE A 22 4.50 5.42 2.69
CA ILE A 22 4.76 4.33 1.74
C ILE A 22 5.07 3.04 2.50
N ARG A 23 5.92 3.09 3.53
CA ARG A 23 6.21 1.92 4.38
C ARG A 23 4.94 1.38 5.06
N GLN A 24 4.07 2.25 5.56
CA GLN A 24 2.81 1.83 6.17
C GLN A 24 1.87 1.16 5.16
N ARG A 25 1.75 1.71 3.95
CA ARG A 25 0.94 1.13 2.86
C ARG A 25 1.46 -0.24 2.43
N ILE A 26 2.77 -0.39 2.29
CA ILE A 26 3.42 -1.69 2.04
C ILE A 26 3.05 -2.69 3.13
N GLN A 27 3.11 -2.27 4.40
CA GLN A 27 2.77 -3.15 5.51
C GLN A 27 1.29 -3.55 5.50
N GLN A 28 0.37 -2.62 5.19
CA GLN A 28 -1.05 -2.92 5.03
C GLN A 28 -1.32 -3.90 3.89
N ALA A 29 -0.67 -3.71 2.74
CA ALA A 29 -0.77 -4.64 1.61
C ALA A 29 -0.23 -6.04 1.96
N ARG A 30 0.88 -6.11 2.70
CA ARG A 30 1.43 -7.38 3.22
C ARG A 30 0.45 -8.10 4.14
N VAL A 31 -0.20 -7.38 5.05
CA VAL A 31 -1.21 -7.96 5.96
C VAL A 31 -2.44 -8.43 5.17
N ALA A 32 -2.86 -7.70 4.14
CA ALA A 32 -3.94 -8.16 3.26
C ALA A 32 -3.55 -9.43 2.49
N MET A 33 -2.30 -9.51 2.01
CA MET A 33 -1.76 -10.71 1.36
C MET A 33 -1.75 -11.93 2.28
N THR A 34 -1.33 -11.78 3.54
CA THR A 34 -1.30 -12.88 4.50
C THR A 34 -2.71 -13.34 4.90
N LYS A 35 -3.70 -12.45 4.93
CA LYS A 35 -5.11 -12.86 5.11
C LYS A 35 -5.62 -13.74 3.97
N LEU A 36 -5.11 -13.53 2.75
CA LEU A 36 -5.47 -14.32 1.56
C LEU A 36 -4.68 -15.65 1.45
N THR A 37 -3.93 -16.06 2.48
CA THR A 37 -3.14 -17.31 2.49
C THR A 37 -3.95 -18.56 2.08
N LYS A 38 -5.24 -18.63 2.43
CA LYS A 38 -6.11 -19.74 2.01
C LYS A 38 -6.31 -19.77 0.50
N VAL A 39 -6.55 -18.61 -0.12
CA VAL A 39 -6.68 -18.43 -1.57
C VAL A 39 -5.38 -18.78 -2.28
N TRP A 40 -4.23 -18.38 -1.72
CA TRP A 40 -2.92 -18.72 -2.28
C TRP A 40 -2.67 -20.22 -2.31
N ARG A 41 -3.03 -20.94 -1.24
CA ARG A 41 -2.85 -22.40 -1.09
C ARG A 41 -3.87 -23.23 -1.88
N ASP A 42 -5.01 -22.67 -2.25
CA ASP A 42 -6.04 -23.42 -2.97
C ASP A 42 -5.63 -23.67 -4.43
N HIS A 43 -5.53 -24.94 -4.81
CA HIS A 43 -5.17 -25.36 -6.17
C HIS A 43 -6.35 -25.26 -7.16
N ASN A 44 -7.59 -25.19 -6.67
CA ASN A 44 -8.78 -25.05 -7.50
C ASN A 44 -8.93 -23.63 -8.06
N ILE A 45 -8.29 -22.65 -7.43
CA ILE A 45 -8.35 -21.26 -7.87
C ILE A 45 -7.32 -21.05 -8.99
N THR A 46 -7.82 -20.63 -10.14
CA THR A 46 -6.97 -20.40 -11.32
C THR A 46 -6.00 -19.24 -11.10
N LYS A 47 -4.83 -19.35 -11.75
CA LYS A 47 -3.79 -18.29 -11.77
C LYS A 47 -4.33 -16.89 -12.14
N PRO A 48 -5.14 -16.70 -13.20
CA PRO A 48 -5.65 -15.36 -13.54
C PRO A 48 -6.55 -14.78 -12.44
N THR A 49 -7.37 -15.59 -11.78
CA THR A 49 -8.19 -15.13 -10.64
C THR A 49 -7.31 -14.67 -9.48
N LYS A 50 -6.25 -15.42 -9.16
CA LYS A 50 -5.27 -15.03 -8.13
C LYS A 50 -4.55 -13.71 -8.47
N MET A 51 -4.20 -13.50 -9.74
CA MET A 51 -3.59 -12.24 -10.20
C MET A 51 -4.56 -11.06 -10.12
N SER A 52 -5.82 -11.25 -10.50
CA SER A 52 -6.85 -10.22 -10.36
C SER A 52 -7.06 -9.83 -8.89
N LEU A 53 -6.99 -10.80 -7.98
CA LEU A 53 -6.99 -10.60 -6.53
C LEU A 53 -5.77 -9.84 -6.00
N VAL A 54 -4.63 -9.88 -6.67
CA VAL A 54 -3.51 -8.97 -6.36
C VAL A 54 -3.80 -7.60 -6.93
N GLN A 55 -4.15 -7.54 -8.20
CA GLN A 55 -4.26 -6.32 -8.99
C GLN A 55 -5.35 -5.37 -8.48
N SER A 56 -6.50 -5.86 -8.06
CA SER A 56 -7.61 -5.00 -7.67
C SER A 56 -7.49 -4.48 -6.23
N PRO A 57 -7.54 -5.33 -5.19
CA PRO A 57 -7.58 -4.85 -3.81
C PRO A 57 -6.21 -4.42 -3.28
N LEU A 58 -5.10 -5.06 -3.67
CA LEU A 58 -3.79 -4.71 -3.10
C LEU A 58 -3.20 -3.45 -3.72
N PHE A 59 -3.33 -3.25 -5.03
CA PHE A 59 -2.93 -1.98 -5.62
C PHE A 59 -3.81 -0.84 -5.13
N SER A 60 -5.10 -1.06 -4.90
CA SER A 60 -5.96 -0.05 -4.28
C SER A 60 -5.46 0.34 -2.88
N ILE A 61 -5.09 -0.63 -2.04
CA ILE A 61 -4.50 -0.36 -0.71
C ILE A 61 -3.16 0.37 -0.83
N PHE A 62 -2.32 -0.03 -1.78
CA PHE A 62 -0.97 0.51 -1.95
C PHE A 62 -0.96 1.93 -2.52
N LEU A 63 -1.81 2.22 -3.51
CA LEU A 63 -1.90 3.50 -4.21
C LEU A 63 -2.82 4.50 -3.51
N TYR A 64 -3.47 4.12 -2.41
CA TYR A 64 -4.30 5.07 -1.67
C TYR A 64 -3.48 6.25 -1.18
N ALA A 65 -3.96 7.47 -1.48
CA ALA A 65 -3.30 8.75 -1.19
C ALA A 65 -1.97 8.98 -1.92
N SER A 66 -1.60 8.16 -2.92
CA SER A 66 -0.37 8.37 -3.70
C SER A 66 -0.38 9.67 -4.51
N GLU A 67 -1.57 10.20 -4.82
CA GLU A 67 -1.76 11.51 -5.45
C GLU A 67 -1.22 12.68 -4.60
N THR A 68 -1.09 12.47 -3.28
CA THR A 68 -0.59 13.47 -2.33
C THR A 68 0.88 13.30 -1.99
N TRP A 69 1.54 12.27 -2.53
CA TRP A 69 2.95 12.01 -2.25
C TRP A 69 3.84 13.06 -2.91
N THR A 70 4.77 13.59 -2.14
CA THR A 70 5.75 14.55 -2.65
C THR A 70 6.82 13.79 -3.44
N ALA A 71 6.87 14.00 -4.75
CA ALA A 71 7.96 13.49 -5.59
C ALA A 71 9.23 14.29 -5.30
N LYS A 72 10.34 13.61 -4.97
CA LYS A 72 11.63 14.29 -4.84
C LYS A 72 12.27 14.43 -6.22
N LYS A 73 13.08 15.46 -6.40
CA LYS A 73 13.84 15.68 -7.65
C LYS A 73 14.77 14.52 -8.02
N ALA A 74 15.17 13.72 -7.02
CA ALA A 74 15.97 12.51 -7.22
C ALA A 74 15.15 11.31 -7.74
N ASP A 75 13.82 11.34 -7.60
CA ASP A 75 12.92 10.28 -8.08
C ASP A 75 12.50 10.51 -9.54
N GLN A 76 12.74 11.72 -10.08
CA GLN A 76 12.54 12.08 -11.47
C GLN A 76 13.80 11.72 -12.27
N ALA A 77 13.93 10.44 -12.63
CA ALA A 77 14.95 9.97 -13.56
C ALA A 77 14.61 10.31 -15.01
#